data_AF-A0A2E8K6F4-F1
#
_entry.id   AF-A0A2E8K6F4-F1
#
_cell.length_a   1.000
_cell.length_b   1.000
_cell.length_c   1.000
_cell.angle_alpha   90.00
_cell.angle_beta   90.00
_cell.angle_gamma   90.00
#
_symmetry.space_group_name_H-M   'P 1'
#
loop_
_entity.id
_entity.type
_entity.pdbx_description
1 polymer ?
#
loop_
_entity_poly.entity_id
_entity_poly.type
_entity_poly.pdbx_seq_one_letter_code
_entity_poly.pdbx_strand_id
1 'polypeptide(L)'
;MHITFYGVRGSIAAPGAATVKYGGNTSCMHVRLNSGENLIFDAGTGIRRLGIDMLRHSEPILLLLSHGHWDHIQGYPFFGPIY
;
A
#
# COMPACT_ATOMS: atom_id res chain seq x y z
N MET A 1 8.97 15.70 0.60
CA MET A 1 7.87 14.74 0.56
C MET A 1 8.33 13.61 -0.34
N HIS A 2 8.09 12.36 0.06
CA HIS A 2 8.46 11.19 -0.73
C HIS A 2 7.23 10.35 -1.01
N ILE A 3 7.05 9.90 -2.26
CA ILE A 3 5.92 9.10 -2.69
C ILE A 3 6.45 7.75 -3.19
N THR A 4 5.89 6.67 -2.67
CA THR A 4 6.22 5.30 -3.05
C THR A 4 4.97 4.56 -3.48
N PHE A 5 5.01 3.93 -4.65
CA PHE A 5 3.92 3.09 -5.15
C PHE A 5 4.19 1.62 -4.78
N TYR A 6 3.39 1.08 -3.87
CA TYR A 6 3.47 -0.33 -3.46
C TYR A 6 2.59 -1.25 -4.31
N GLY A 7 1.58 -0.67 -4.97
CA GLY A 7 0.79 -1.33 -6.00
C GLY A 7 0.21 -0.34 -7.00
N VAL A 8 0.19 -0.75 -8.26
CA VAL A 8 -0.17 0.08 -9.43
C VAL A 8 -1.07 -0.68 -10.41
N ARG A 9 -1.60 -1.84 -10.01
CA ARG A 9 -2.61 -2.58 -10.76
C ARG A 9 -4.00 -2.15 -10.31
N GLY A 10 -4.95 -2.22 -11.24
CA GLY A 10 -6.38 -2.01 -10.94
C GLY A 10 -6.99 -3.25 -10.32
N SER A 11 -8.18 -3.62 -10.79
CA SER A 11 -9.08 -4.62 -10.18
C SER A 11 -8.45 -5.97 -9.84
N ILE A 12 -7.46 -6.42 -10.62
CA ILE A 12 -6.85 -7.74 -10.42
C ILE A 12 -5.34 -7.59 -10.30
N ALA A 13 -4.78 -8.24 -9.28
CA ALA A 13 -3.33 -8.38 -9.15
C ALA A 13 -2.79 -9.16 -10.36
N ALA A 14 -1.73 -8.64 -10.97
CA ALA A 14 -1.16 -9.21 -12.19
C ALA A 14 0.34 -9.48 -11.99
N PRO A 15 0.74 -10.46 -11.16
CA PRO A 15 2.14 -10.86 -11.06
C PRO A 15 2.56 -11.64 -12.31
N GLY A 16 3.78 -11.42 -12.80
CA GLY A 16 4.32 -12.18 -13.92
C GLY A 16 5.45 -11.47 -14.65
N ALA A 17 6.17 -12.20 -15.51
CA ALA A 17 7.30 -11.67 -16.28
C ALA A 17 6.92 -10.44 -17.13
N ALA A 18 5.70 -10.44 -17.70
CA ALA A 18 5.21 -9.33 -18.51
C ALA A 18 4.90 -8.04 -17.71
N THR A 19 4.69 -8.14 -16.39
CA THR A 19 4.23 -7.03 -15.55
C THR A 19 5.24 -6.63 -14.48
N VAL A 20 6.29 -7.44 -14.25
CA VAL A 20 7.27 -7.28 -13.17
C VAL A 20 7.97 -5.92 -13.18
N LYS A 21 8.17 -5.31 -14.35
CA LYS A 21 8.80 -3.99 -14.50
C LYS A 21 8.14 -2.93 -13.61
N TYR A 22 6.82 -2.99 -13.45
CA TYR A 22 6.05 -2.04 -12.62
C TYR A 22 5.34 -2.71 -11.43
N GLY A 23 5.55 -4.02 -11.22
CA GLY A 23 4.94 -4.78 -10.13
C GLY A 23 3.57 -5.39 -10.46
N GLY A 24 3.08 -6.26 -9.56
CA GLY A 24 1.84 -7.02 -9.73
C GLY A 24 0.75 -6.72 -8.70
N ASN A 25 0.99 -5.81 -7.76
CA ASN A 25 0.07 -5.52 -6.67
C ASN A 25 -1.03 -4.52 -7.06
N THR A 26 -2.21 -4.64 -6.47
CA THR A 26 -3.33 -3.69 -6.63
C THR A 26 -3.12 -2.42 -5.78
N SER A 27 -3.93 -1.38 -6.03
CA SER A 27 -3.78 -0.02 -5.50
C SER A 27 -3.25 0.05 -4.06
N CYS A 28 -2.06 0.64 -3.91
CA CYS A 28 -1.50 1.01 -2.61
C CYS A 28 -0.38 2.03 -2.82
N MET A 29 -0.55 3.23 -2.26
CA MET A 29 0.44 4.29 -2.31
C MET A 29 0.80 4.73 -0.89
N HIS A 30 2.08 4.99 -0.66
CA HIS A 30 2.60 5.57 0.57
C HIS A 30 3.17 6.95 0.29
N VAL A 31 2.78 7.93 1.09
CA VAL A 31 3.35 9.27 1.08
C VAL A 31 3.94 9.57 2.45
N ARG A 32 5.25 9.81 2.48
CA ARG A 32 5.96 10.31 3.67
C ARG A 32 6.05 11.82 3.60
N LEU A 33 5.39 12.49 4.55
CA LEU A 33 5.47 13.94 4.70
C LEU A 33 6.82 14.37 5.27
N ASN A 34 7.19 15.62 5.05
CA ASN A 34 8.43 16.19 5.63
C ASN A 34 8.35 16.27 7.17
N SER A 35 7.14 16.37 7.71
CA SER A 35 6.83 16.37 9.13
C SER A 35 6.91 14.99 9.79
N GLY A 36 7.06 13.92 9.00
CA GLY A 36 7.30 12.55 9.47
C GLY A 36 6.09 11.63 9.42
N GLU A 37 4.88 12.15 9.25
CA GLU A 37 3.66 11.35 9.15
C GLU A 37 3.64 10.50 7.87
N ASN A 38 3.06 9.31 8.00
CA ASN A 38 2.86 8.37 6.91
C ASN A 38 1.40 8.38 6.48
N LEU A 39 1.15 8.80 5.24
CA LEU A 39 -0.15 8.67 4.60
C LEU A 39 -0.13 7.42 3.73
N ILE A 40 -1.15 6.58 3.85
CA ILE A 40 -1.36 5.41 3.00
C ILE A 40 -2.67 5.61 2.27
N PHE A 41 -2.65 5.51 0.94
CA PHE A 41 -3.83 5.55 0.10
C PHE A 41 -4.12 4.15 -0.42
N ASP A 42 -5.31 3.66 -0.10
CA ASP A 42 -5.82 2.32 -0.33
C ASP A 42 -5.01 1.18 0.30
N ALA A 43 -5.74 0.12 0.63
CA ALA A 43 -5.24 -1.11 1.22
C ALA A 43 -5.38 -2.30 0.25
N GLY A 44 -5.03 -2.10 -1.03
CA GLY A 44 -4.88 -3.19 -1.99
C GLY A 44 -3.73 -4.13 -1.65
N THR A 45 -3.42 -5.11 -2.51
CA THR A 45 -2.44 -6.16 -2.18
C THR A 45 -1.02 -5.62 -1.94
N GLY A 46 -0.71 -4.41 -2.40
CA GLY A 46 0.57 -3.74 -2.13
C GLY A 46 0.80 -3.42 -0.65
N ILE A 47 -0.28 -3.23 0.12
CA ILE A 47 -0.19 -2.81 1.53
C ILE A 47 0.52 -3.84 2.41
N ARG A 48 0.53 -5.12 2.03
CA ARG A 48 1.24 -6.17 2.77
C ARG A 48 2.74 -5.89 2.86
N ARG A 49 3.37 -5.49 1.74
CA ARG A 49 4.80 -5.17 1.72
C ARG A 49 5.07 -3.87 2.48
N LEU A 50 4.23 -2.86 2.28
CA LEU A 50 4.29 -1.61 3.02
C LEU A 50 4.19 -1.84 4.53
N GLY A 51 3.31 -2.72 4.98
CA GLY A 51 3.17 -3.09 6.39
C GLY A 51 4.46 -3.62 7.00
N ILE A 52 5.20 -4.47 6.29
CA ILE A 52 6.51 -4.98 6.75
C ILE A 52 7.51 -3.83 6.92
N ASP A 53 7.52 -2.88 5.99
CA ASP A 53 8.40 -1.72 6.07
C ASP A 53 7.99 -0.79 7.22
N MET A 54 6.68 -0.59 7.44
CA MET A 54 6.13 0.24 8.53
C MET A 54 6.37 -0.32 9.92
N LEU A 55 6.55 -1.63 10.10
CA LEU A 55 6.91 -2.22 11.40
C LEU A 55 8.28 -1.73 11.93
N ARG A 56 9.10 -1.12 11.07
CA ARG A 56 10.40 -0.53 11.43
C ARG A 56 10.30 0.93 11.86
N HIS A 57 9.10 1.50 11.79
CA HIS A 57 8.80 2.90 12.02
C HIS A 57 7.80 3.03 13.18
N SER A 58 7.90 4.12 13.93
CA SER A 58 7.00 4.43 15.04
C SER A 58 6.13 5.66 14.78
N GLU A 59 6.34 6.32 13.64
CA GLU A 59 5.61 7.50 13.23
C GLU A 59 4.14 7.16 12.92
N PRO A 60 3.19 8.06 13.21
CA PRO A 60 1.77 7.82 12.96
C PRO A 60 1.45 7.47 11.50
N ILE A 61 0.47 6.58 11.34
CA ILE A 61 -0.03 6.13 10.05
C ILE A 61 -1.48 6.60 9.89
N LEU A 62 -1.76 7.31 8.80
CA LEU A 62 -3.11 7.65 8.37
C LEU A 62 -3.43 6.85 7.10
N LEU A 63 -4.33 5.87 7.22
CA LEU A 63 -4.86 5.10 6.10
C LEU A 63 -6.13 5.76 5.55
N LEU A 64 -6.10 6.09 4.26
CA LEU A 64 -7.19 6.71 3.52
C LEU A 64 -7.67 5.73 2.46
N LEU A 65 -8.93 5.31 2.54
CA LEU A 65 -9.55 4.45 1.52
C LEU A 65 -10.31 5.33 0.53
N SER A 66 -10.02 5.17 -0.76
CA SER A 66 -10.72 5.91 -1.80
C SER A 66 -12.17 5.43 -1.97
N HIS A 67 -12.39 4.12 -1.94
CA HIS A 67 -13.69 3.47 -2.02
C HIS A 67 -13.58 1.98 -1.62
N GLY A 68 -14.73 1.29 -1.55
CA GLY A 68 -14.83 -0.08 -1.02
C GLY A 68 -14.73 -1.21 -2.06
N HIS A 69 -14.15 -0.99 -3.24
CA HIS A 69 -13.89 -2.12 -4.14
C HIS A 69 -12.78 -3.02 -3.60
N TRP A 70 -12.88 -4.30 -3.91
CA TRP A 70 -12.04 -5.34 -3.31
C TRP A 70 -10.54 -5.08 -3.52
N ASP A 71 -10.15 -4.60 -4.70
CA ASP A 71 -8.77 -4.28 -5.04
C ASP A 71 -8.16 -3.12 -4.25
N HIS A 72 -8.98 -2.35 -3.54
CA HIS A 72 -8.59 -1.25 -2.65
C HIS A 72 -8.59 -1.63 -1.16
N ILE A 73 -9.14 -2.79 -0.78
CA ILE A 73 -9.31 -3.17 0.64
C ILE A 73 -8.80 -4.57 0.98
N GLN A 74 -8.62 -5.45 -0.01
CA GLN A 74 -8.32 -6.87 0.22
C GLN A 74 -6.98 -7.14 0.93
N GLY A 75 -6.05 -6.20 0.88
CA GLY A 75 -4.76 -6.30 1.56
C GLY A 75 -4.82 -5.91 3.04
N TYR A 76 -5.89 -5.23 3.48
CA TYR A 76 -6.01 -4.71 4.84
C TYR A 76 -5.81 -5.77 5.94
N PRO A 77 -6.39 -6.99 5.86
CA PRO A 77 -6.15 -8.03 6.87
C PRO A 77 -4.70 -8.50 6.99
N PHE A 78 -3.83 -8.14 6.04
CA PHE A 78 -2.40 -8.49 6.04
C PHE A 78 -1.49 -7.29 6.35
N PHE A 79 -2.07 -6.16 6.78
CA PHE A 79 -1.33 -4.97 7.17
C PHE A 79 -0.88 -5.09 8.63
N GLY A 80 0.34 -5.61 8.84
CA GLY A 80 0.91 -5.88 10.16
C GLY A 80 0.68 -4.81 11.24
N PRO A 81 0.81 -3.50 10.97
CA PRO A 81 0.62 -2.44 11.96
C PRO A 81 -0.76 -2.33 12.64
N ILE A 82 -1.78 -3.08 12.23
CA ILE A 82 -3.11 -3.08 12.90
C ILE A 82 -3.23 -4.10 14.04
N TYR A 83 -2.16 -4.86 14.31
CA TYR A 83 -2.05 -5.87 15.36
C TYR A 83 -0.97 -5.47 16.37
#